data_AF-A0A538GEA3-F1
#
_entry.id   AF-A0A538GEA3-F1
#
_cell.length_a   1.000
_cell.length_b   1.000
_cell.length_c   1.000
_cell.angle_alpha   90.00
_cell.angle_beta   90.00
_cell.angle_gamma   90.00
#
_symmetry.space_group_name_H-M   'P 1'
#
loop_
_entity.id
_entity.type
_entity.pdbx_description
1 polymer ?
#
loop_
_entity_poly.entity_id
_entity_poly.type
_entity_poly.pdbx_seq_one_letter_code
_entity_poly.pdbx_strand_id
1 'polypeptide(L)'
;MHPSFATVRKPTMGAVALGVIALALLLILTRASGPGSAFASSHAEAPLISQDPRADNTDLYAFVSPENTNTVTMIANYIPLEAPASGPNFYSFDDTALYEVKIDNDGDGQPDLGYQFRF
;
A
#
# COMPACT_ATOMS: atom_id res chain seq x y z
N MET A 1 -66.90 -15.81 25.50
CA MET A 1 -65.60 -15.13 25.34
C MET A 1 -64.90 -15.79 24.15
N HIS A 2 -64.84 -15.14 22.99
CA HIS A 2 -64.14 -15.67 21.81
C HIS A 2 -62.70 -15.11 21.79
N PRO A 3 -61.66 -15.94 21.62
CA PRO A 3 -60.29 -15.45 21.53
C PRO A 3 -60.07 -14.81 20.16
N SER A 4 -59.64 -13.55 20.16
CA SER A 4 -59.18 -12.86 18.95
C SER A 4 -57.78 -13.34 18.62
N PHE A 5 -57.62 -14.12 17.56
CA PHE A 5 -56.31 -14.51 17.06
C PHE A 5 -55.68 -13.31 16.34
N ALA A 6 -54.54 -12.83 16.83
CA ALA A 6 -53.78 -11.76 16.20
C ALA A 6 -53.24 -12.24 14.83
N THR A 7 -53.66 -11.56 13.76
CA THR A 7 -53.18 -11.84 12.40
C THR A 7 -51.72 -11.44 12.26
N VAL A 8 -50.82 -12.42 12.13
CA VAL A 8 -49.41 -12.18 11.80
C VAL A 8 -49.33 -11.62 10.38
N ARG A 9 -49.01 -10.33 10.24
CA ARG A 9 -48.79 -9.70 8.94
C ARG A 9 -47.47 -10.21 8.37
N LYS A 10 -47.53 -11.07 7.35
CA LYS A 10 -46.35 -11.49 6.59
C LYS A 10 -45.86 -10.29 5.77
N PRO A 11 -44.54 -10.03 5.71
CA PRO A 11 -44.03 -8.94 4.89
C PRO A 11 -44.45 -9.18 3.43
N THR A 12 -44.96 -8.13 2.79
CA THR A 12 -45.28 -8.18 1.35
C THR A 12 -43.98 -8.37 0.57
N MET A 13 -44.04 -9.05 -0.59
CA MET A 13 -42.84 -9.31 -1.41
C MET A 13 -42.04 -8.03 -1.74
N GLY A 14 -42.71 -6.88 -1.83
CA GLY A 14 -42.05 -5.58 -1.99
C GLY A 14 -41.18 -5.15 -0.81
N ALA A 15 -41.58 -5.45 0.44
CA ALA A 15 -40.78 -5.16 1.62
C ALA A 15 -39.51 -6.03 1.69
N VAL A 16 -39.61 -7.28 1.23
CA VAL A 16 -38.46 -8.18 1.12
C VAL A 16 -37.49 -7.70 0.04
N ALA A 17 -37.99 -7.31 -1.14
CA ALA A 17 -37.17 -6.80 -2.23
C ALA A 17 -36.42 -5.50 -1.85
N LEU A 18 -37.09 -4.56 -1.17
CA LEU A 18 -36.44 -3.34 -0.67
C LEU A 18 -35.35 -3.64 0.36
N GLY A 19 -35.56 -4.61 1.26
CA GLY A 19 -34.56 -5.04 2.22
C GLY A 19 -33.30 -5.62 1.55
N VAL A 20 -33.47 -6.41 0.48
CA VAL A 20 -32.34 -6.96 -0.29
C VAL A 20 -31.57 -5.88 -1.03
N ILE A 21 -32.26 -4.92 -1.66
CA ILE A 21 -31.62 -3.80 -2.37
C ILE A 21 -30.85 -2.91 -1.38
N ALA A 22 -31.44 -2.60 -0.22
CA ALA A 22 -30.77 -1.82 0.82
C ALA A 22 -29.51 -2.52 1.35
N LEU A 23 -29.56 -3.84 1.55
CA LEU A 23 -28.40 -4.62 1.97
C LEU A 23 -27.31 -4.67 0.89
N ALA A 24 -27.70 -4.84 -0.38
CA ALA A 24 -26.75 -4.83 -1.50
C ALA A 24 -26.05 -3.47 -1.64
N LEU A 25 -26.81 -2.37 -1.55
CA LEU A 25 -26.26 -1.01 -1.56
C LEU A 25 -25.33 -0.77 -0.37
N LEU A 26 -25.72 -1.20 0.82
CA LEU A 26 -24.87 -1.10 2.02
C LEU A 26 -23.54 -1.84 1.83
N LEU A 27 -23.58 -3.07 1.30
CA LEU A 27 -22.38 -3.87 1.06
C LEU A 27 -21.46 -3.22 0.01
N ILE A 28 -22.01 -2.65 -1.06
CA ILE A 28 -21.27 -1.91 -2.08
C ILE A 28 -20.61 -0.68 -1.46
N LEU A 29 -21.37 0.11 -0.69
CA LEU A 29 -20.87 1.32 -0.02
C LEU A 29 -19.78 1.00 1.01
N THR A 30 -19.87 -0.13 1.73
CA THR A 30 -18.86 -0.50 2.73
C THR A 30 -17.56 -1.06 2.14
N ARG A 31 -17.58 -1.59 0.92
CA ARG A 31 -16.40 -2.17 0.27
C ARG A 31 -15.67 -1.21 -0.66
N ALA A 32 -16.35 -0.16 -1.14
CA ALA A 32 -15.77 0.80 -2.07
C ALA A 32 -14.89 1.87 -1.39
N SER A 33 -14.99 2.04 -0.07
CA SER A 33 -14.39 3.20 0.63
C SER A 33 -13.18 2.87 1.51
N GLY A 34 -12.71 1.61 1.51
CA GLY A 34 -11.48 1.24 2.21
C GLY A 34 -10.24 1.53 1.36
N PRO A 35 -9.11 1.96 1.94
CA PRO A 35 -7.84 1.93 1.21
C PRO A 35 -7.60 0.50 0.71
N GLY A 36 -7.17 0.37 -0.54
CA GLY A 36 -6.78 -0.92 -1.11
C GLY A 36 -5.67 -1.57 -0.28
N SER A 37 -5.43 -2.87 -0.51
CA SER A 37 -4.29 -3.56 0.11
C SER A 37 -3.00 -2.81 -0.19
N ALA A 38 -2.41 -2.18 0.83
CA ALA A 38 -1.10 -1.55 0.71
C ALA A 38 -0.02 -2.62 0.90
N PHE A 39 0.82 -2.82 -0.11
CA PHE A 39 1.97 -3.73 -0.08
C PHE A 39 3.28 -3.03 0.31
N ALA A 40 3.20 -1.77 0.76
CA ALA A 40 4.24 -0.78 0.54
C ALA A 40 5.01 -0.40 1.80
N SER A 41 5.64 -1.36 2.47
CA SER A 41 6.73 -1.00 3.37
C SER A 41 7.97 -1.80 3.01
N SER A 42 9.02 -1.08 2.67
CA SER A 42 10.38 -1.54 2.39
C SER A 42 11.33 -1.19 3.54
N HIS A 43 10.79 -0.82 4.69
CA HIS A 43 11.53 -0.61 5.93
C HIS A 43 11.77 -1.96 6.62
N ALA A 44 12.86 -2.12 7.37
CA ALA A 44 13.21 -3.39 8.02
C ALA A 44 12.09 -3.99 8.90
N GLU A 45 11.18 -3.17 9.43
CA GLU A 45 10.03 -3.61 10.23
C GLU A 45 8.89 -4.21 9.38
N ALA A 46 8.96 -4.09 8.05
CA ALA A 46 7.95 -4.59 7.15
C ALA A 46 7.98 -6.12 7.08
N PRO A 47 6.81 -6.81 7.17
CA PRO A 47 6.77 -8.27 7.12
C PRO A 47 7.46 -8.89 5.91
N LEU A 48 7.40 -8.23 4.75
CA LEU A 48 7.95 -8.74 3.48
C LEU A 48 9.47 -8.73 3.42
N ILE A 49 10.15 -7.82 4.12
CA ILE A 49 11.62 -7.72 4.12
C ILE A 49 12.24 -7.92 5.51
N SER A 50 11.46 -8.35 6.49
CA SER A 50 11.95 -8.61 7.86
C SER A 50 13.08 -9.64 7.96
N GLN A 51 13.28 -10.45 6.92
CA GLN A 51 14.39 -11.43 6.82
C GLN A 51 15.45 -11.03 5.78
N ASP A 52 15.34 -9.84 5.19
CA ASP A 52 16.26 -9.27 4.21
C ASP A 52 16.66 -7.84 4.61
N PRO A 53 17.50 -7.69 5.66
CA PRO A 53 17.89 -6.37 6.15
C PRO A 53 18.74 -5.57 5.16
N ARG A 54 19.30 -6.21 4.12
CA ARG A 54 20.08 -5.54 3.07
C ARG A 54 19.18 -4.95 1.98
N ALA A 55 17.92 -5.35 1.92
CA ALA A 55 16.89 -4.72 1.10
C ALA A 55 16.16 -3.57 1.81
N ASP A 56 16.53 -3.24 3.05
CA ASP A 56 15.92 -2.14 3.81
C ASP A 56 16.20 -0.79 3.16
N ASN A 57 15.15 -0.17 2.62
CA ASN A 57 15.18 1.19 2.09
C ASN A 57 14.78 2.15 3.22
N THR A 58 15.73 2.98 3.65
CA THR A 58 15.51 3.87 4.79
C THR A 58 14.79 5.14 4.37
N ASP A 59 15.18 5.72 3.24
CA ASP A 59 14.67 7.01 2.77
C ASP A 59 14.80 7.16 1.25
N LEU A 60 13.84 7.85 0.65
CA LEU A 60 13.92 8.36 -0.72
C LEU A 60 13.77 9.89 -0.70
N TYR A 61 14.73 10.59 -1.28
CA TYR A 61 14.68 12.03 -1.53
C TYR A 61 14.46 12.27 -3.01
N ALA A 62 13.51 13.14 -3.34
CA ALA A 62 13.27 13.58 -4.72
C ALA A 62 13.10 15.09 -4.75
N PHE A 63 13.87 15.77 -5.60
CA PHE A 63 13.83 17.22 -5.74
C PHE A 63 14.13 17.65 -7.17
N VAL A 64 13.59 18.79 -7.59
CA VAL A 64 13.92 19.39 -8.89
C VAL A 64 15.41 19.72 -8.90
N SER A 65 16.13 19.28 -9.93
CA SER A 65 17.58 19.48 -9.98
C SER A 65 17.91 20.98 -10.00
N PRO A 66 18.88 21.43 -9.17
CA PRO A 66 19.34 22.81 -9.19
C PRO A 66 20.13 23.17 -10.46
N GLU A 67 20.62 22.16 -11.20
CA GLU A 67 21.41 22.33 -12.42
C GLU A 67 20.53 22.39 -13.67
N ASN A 68 19.40 21.66 -13.65
CA ASN A 68 18.41 21.67 -14.72
C ASN A 68 17.01 21.45 -14.15
N THR A 69 16.22 22.52 -14.11
CA THR A 69 14.88 22.50 -13.53
C THR A 69 13.85 21.68 -14.31
N ASN A 70 14.19 21.19 -15.51
CA ASN A 70 13.37 20.25 -16.27
C ASN A 70 13.61 18.78 -15.86
N THR A 71 14.44 18.53 -14.84
CA THR A 71 14.77 17.18 -14.36
C THR A 71 14.56 17.07 -12.86
N VAL A 72 14.31 15.84 -12.41
CA VAL A 72 14.22 15.49 -10.98
C VAL A 72 15.44 14.66 -10.63
N THR A 73 16.12 15.04 -9.55
CA THR A 73 17.16 14.24 -8.91
C THR A 73 16.53 13.38 -7.84
N MET A 74 16.86 12.09 -7.85
CA MET A 74 16.41 11.13 -6.83
C MET A 74 17.62 10.51 -6.13
N ILE A 75 17.51 10.36 -4.81
CA ILE A 75 18.52 9.72 -3.95
C ILE A 75 17.78 8.70 -3.08
N ALA A 76 18.14 7.42 -3.20
CA ALA A 76 17.58 6.35 -2.39
C ALA A 76 18.66 5.79 -1.45
N ASN A 77 18.37 5.80 -0.15
CA ASN A 77 19.22 5.26 0.88
C ASN A 77 18.77 3.84 1.25
N TYR A 78 19.75 2.96 1.45
CA TYR A 78 19.55 1.60 1.89
C TYR A 78 20.55 1.29 3.00
N ILE A 79 20.23 0.31 3.85
CA ILE A 79 21.06 -0.13 4.98
C ILE A 79 21.19 1.00 6.03
N PRO A 80 20.42 0.95 7.13
CA PRO A 80 20.43 2.02 8.13
C PRO A 80 21.71 2.00 8.99
N LEU A 81 22.04 3.18 9.53
CA LEU A 81 22.90 3.35 10.71
C LEU A 81 24.31 2.73 10.62
N GLU A 82 25.00 2.91 9.50
CA GLU A 82 26.42 2.57 9.37
C GLU A 82 27.33 3.57 10.11
N ALA A 83 27.43 3.42 11.44
CA ALA A 83 28.26 4.28 12.25
C ALA A 83 29.76 4.18 11.83
N PRO A 84 30.50 5.31 11.72
CA PRO A 84 31.90 5.29 11.29
C PRO A 84 32.83 4.40 12.12
N ALA A 85 32.50 4.21 13.41
CA ALA A 85 33.27 3.37 14.32
C ALA A 85 33.02 1.85 14.15
N SER A 86 32.05 1.44 13.32
CA SER A 86 31.73 0.04 13.03
C SER A 86 32.69 -0.62 12.04
N GLY A 87 33.68 0.14 11.54
CA GLY A 87 34.75 -0.40 10.70
C GLY A 87 35.49 -1.57 11.38
N PRO A 88 35.89 -2.61 10.61
CA PRO A 88 35.84 -2.70 9.15
C PRO A 88 34.53 -3.29 8.58
N ASN A 89 33.53 -3.61 9.41
CA ASN A 89 32.36 -4.37 9.01
C ASN A 89 31.19 -3.44 8.65
N PHE A 90 31.15 -3.03 7.38
CA PHE A 90 30.00 -2.37 6.76
C PHE A 90 29.21 -3.40 5.96
N TYR A 91 27.89 -3.22 5.89
CA TYR A 91 27.07 -4.08 5.05
C TYR A 91 27.19 -3.62 3.60
N SER A 92 27.37 -4.57 2.70
CA SER A 92 27.27 -4.31 1.26
C SER A 92 25.81 -4.39 0.82
N PHE A 93 25.54 -3.84 -0.35
CA PHE A 93 24.36 -4.24 -1.12
C PHE A 93 24.33 -5.77 -1.29
N ASP A 94 23.13 -6.31 -1.46
CA ASP A 94 22.92 -7.73 -1.71
C ASP A 94 22.88 -8.01 -3.21
N ASP A 95 23.80 -8.87 -3.68
CA ASP A 95 23.92 -9.25 -5.09
C ASP A 95 22.68 -9.99 -5.62
N THR A 96 21.83 -10.53 -4.73
CA THR A 96 20.61 -11.24 -5.09
C THR A 96 19.37 -10.34 -5.13
N ALA A 97 19.40 -9.22 -4.39
CA ALA A 97 18.29 -8.28 -4.35
C ALA A 97 18.10 -7.53 -5.68
N LEU A 98 16.84 -7.17 -5.96
CA LEU A 98 16.50 -6.20 -7.01
C LEU A 98 16.09 -4.90 -6.33
N TYR A 99 16.90 -3.87 -6.49
CA TYR A 99 16.58 -2.53 -5.99
C TYR A 99 15.80 -1.77 -7.05
N GLU A 100 14.66 -1.20 -6.69
CA GLU A 100 13.79 -0.50 -7.63
C GLU A 100 13.32 0.86 -7.08
N VAL A 101 13.34 1.89 -7.92
CA VAL A 101 12.60 3.13 -7.71
C VAL A 101 11.48 3.18 -8.74
N LYS A 102 10.24 3.11 -8.26
CA LYS A 102 9.01 3.11 -9.06
C LYS A 102 8.38 4.50 -9.03
N ILE A 103 8.04 5.02 -10.21
CA ILE A 103 7.54 6.37 -10.40
C ILE A 103 6.16 6.29 -11.05
N ASP A 104 5.17 6.78 -10.32
CA ASP A 104 3.86 7.17 -10.83
C ASP A 104 3.94 8.68 -11.16
N ASN A 105 3.70 9.04 -12.42
CA ASN A 105 3.75 10.41 -12.91
C ASN A 105 2.38 10.97 -13.29
N ASP A 106 1.31 10.18 -13.20
CA ASP A 106 -0.07 10.60 -13.52
C ASP A 106 -1.04 10.55 -12.33
N GLY A 107 -0.63 9.94 -11.22
CA GLY A 107 -1.31 9.92 -9.94
C GLY A 107 -2.34 8.80 -9.77
N ASP A 108 -2.31 7.75 -10.60
CA ASP A 108 -3.23 6.62 -10.52
C ASP A 108 -2.82 5.53 -9.50
N GLY A 109 -1.63 5.67 -8.90
CA GLY A 109 -1.06 4.73 -7.93
C GLY A 109 -0.37 3.52 -8.58
N GLN A 110 -0.17 3.51 -9.90
CA GLN A 110 0.58 2.53 -10.65
C GLN A 110 1.88 3.15 -11.19
N PRO A 111 2.99 2.39 -11.21
CA PRO A 111 4.24 2.91 -11.73
C PRO A 111 4.23 2.98 -13.27
N ASP A 112 4.48 4.16 -13.81
CA ASP A 112 4.75 4.42 -15.23
C ASP A 112 6.19 4.10 -15.62
N LEU A 113 7.12 4.37 -14.69
CA LEU A 113 8.56 4.24 -14.89
C LEU A 113 9.18 3.50 -13.70
N GLY A 114 10.21 2.70 -13.98
CA GLY A 114 10.98 1.98 -12.98
C GLY A 114 12.46 2.07 -13.26
N TYR A 115 13.24 2.53 -12.29
CA TYR A 115 14.69 2.43 -12.31
C TYR A 115 15.12 1.23 -11.47
N GLN A 116 15.83 0.30 -12.09
CA GLN A 116 16.24 -0.97 -11.48
C GLN A 116 17.76 -1.05 -11.39
N PHE A 117 18.23 -1.59 -10.27
CA PHE A 117 19.65 -1.73 -9.97
C PHE A 117 19.93 -3.10 -9.35
N ARG A 118 21.08 -3.67 -9.73
CA ARG A 118 21.71 -4.85 -9.14
C ARG A 118 23.19 -4.55 -8.99
N PHE A 119 23.82 -5.12 -7.97
CA PHE A 119 25.24 -4.91 -7.66
C PHE A 119 26.04 -6.18 -7.90
#